data_AF-A0A415T407-F1
#
_entry.id   AF-A0A415T407-F1
#
_cell.length_a   1.000
_cell.length_b   1.000
_cell.length_c   1.000
_cell.angle_alpha   90.00
_cell.angle_beta   90.00
_cell.angle_gamma   90.00
#
_symmetry.space_group_name_H-M   'P 1'
#
loop_
_entity.id
_entity.type
_entity.pdbx_description
1 polymer ?
#
loop_
_entity_poly.entity_id
_entity_poly.type
_entity_poly.pdbx_seq_one_letter_code
_entity_poly.pdbx_strand_id
1 'polypeptide(L)'
;MVMPPNAGYDIMEINISPNLHIGGNSDVLNEVIESVNQTKLDILSDDIKQKGKEMSDLYVTLYCIENSLRNFIDKTLSDILGENYFSQLTVPGDISKGIATRKKDEAQNKWLPLRGDKDIYYLDFIDLSKLILNNWEYFKKYFPTQSWISTKIEELYKVRCLIAHNSYAGEDEKELVSLYYKQIIKQIASV
;
A
#
# COMPACT_ATOMS: atom_id res chain seq x y z
N MET A 1 13.54 -0.61 -26.19
CA MET A 1 14.46 -0.55 -25.04
C MET A 1 14.27 -1.85 -24.29
N VAL A 2 15.25 -2.74 -24.34
CA VAL A 2 15.15 -4.07 -23.71
C VAL A 2 15.44 -3.91 -22.22
N MET A 3 14.54 -4.45 -21.40
CA MET A 3 14.60 -4.35 -19.93
C MET A 3 15.84 -5.13 -19.40
N PRO A 4 16.60 -4.59 -18.43
CA PRO A 4 17.72 -5.30 -17.82
C PRO A 4 17.29 -6.59 -17.10
N PRO A 5 18.11 -7.66 -17.07
CA PRO A 5 17.75 -8.96 -16.47
C PRO A 5 17.42 -8.92 -14.98
N ASN A 6 17.82 -7.85 -14.28
CA ASN A 6 17.63 -7.66 -12.85
C ASN A 6 16.62 -6.54 -12.54
N ALA A 7 15.93 -6.03 -13.57
CA ALA A 7 14.88 -5.02 -13.42
C ALA A 7 13.55 -5.70 -13.75
N GLY A 8 12.83 -6.10 -12.70
CA GLY A 8 11.54 -6.80 -12.80
C GLY A 8 11.46 -7.91 -11.76
N TYR A 9 10.49 -7.83 -10.85
CA TYR A 9 10.06 -8.98 -10.06
C TYR A 9 8.93 -9.67 -10.84
N ASP A 10 9.26 -10.67 -11.66
CA ASP A 10 8.25 -11.55 -12.24
C ASP A 10 7.72 -12.47 -11.13
N ILE A 11 6.57 -12.12 -10.56
CA ILE A 11 5.91 -12.96 -9.57
C ILE A 11 5.12 -14.03 -10.33
N MET A 12 5.73 -15.19 -10.51
CA MET A 12 5.13 -16.27 -11.32
C MET A 12 3.96 -16.98 -10.61
N GLU A 13 3.85 -16.89 -9.28
CA GLU A 13 2.71 -17.42 -8.52
C GLU A 13 2.67 -16.83 -7.10
N ILE A 14 1.49 -16.39 -6.65
CA ILE A 14 1.25 -15.87 -5.29
C ILE A 14 0.33 -16.84 -4.57
N ASN A 15 0.86 -17.59 -3.59
CA ASN A 15 0.05 -18.36 -2.65
C ASN A 15 -0.07 -17.58 -1.32
N ILE A 16 -1.17 -16.85 -1.17
CA ILE A 16 -1.50 -16.19 0.11
C ILE A 16 -2.36 -17.16 0.92
N SER A 17 -1.77 -17.70 1.98
CA SER A 17 -2.52 -18.41 3.03
C SER A 17 -2.26 -17.72 4.37
N PRO A 18 -3.27 -17.62 5.25
CA PRO A 18 -3.10 -16.98 6.55
C PRO A 18 -2.19 -17.84 7.42
N ASN A 19 -0.97 -17.37 7.67
CA ASN A 19 -0.12 -17.96 8.69
C ASN A 19 -0.64 -17.54 10.07
N LEU A 20 -1.26 -18.47 10.80
CA LEU A 20 -1.77 -18.25 12.15
C LEU A 20 -0.70 -18.44 13.24
N HIS A 21 0.58 -18.61 12.89
CA HIS A 21 1.66 -18.53 13.86
C HIS A 21 1.96 -17.07 14.23
N ILE A 22 1.26 -16.59 15.26
CA ILE A 22 1.76 -15.51 16.12
C ILE A 22 2.89 -16.12 16.96
N GLY A 23 4.09 -16.15 16.40
CA GLY A 23 5.26 -16.72 17.07
C GLY A 23 6.45 -16.79 16.13
N GLY A 24 7.29 -15.77 16.16
CA GLY A 24 8.53 -15.71 15.36
C GLY A 24 8.90 -14.30 14.94
N ASN A 25 9.07 -13.39 15.89
CA ASN A 25 9.57 -12.05 15.66
C ASN A 25 11.12 -12.04 15.67
N SER A 26 11.78 -12.88 14.86
CA SER A 26 13.20 -13.19 15.11
C SER A 26 14.21 -13.02 13.98
N ASP A 27 13.88 -12.55 12.77
CA ASP A 27 14.95 -12.28 11.77
C ASP A 27 14.91 -10.89 11.14
N VAL A 28 13.76 -10.41 10.66
CA VAL A 28 13.70 -9.09 9.99
C VAL A 28 13.99 -7.94 10.97
N LEU A 29 13.54 -8.07 12.22
CA LEU A 29 13.83 -7.10 13.27
C LEU A 29 15.28 -7.10 13.71
N ASN A 30 15.93 -8.26 13.74
CA ASN A 30 17.33 -8.36 14.12
C ASN A 30 18.22 -7.75 13.01
N GLU A 31 17.89 -7.95 11.74
CA GLU A 31 18.59 -7.32 10.62
C GLU A 31 18.42 -5.79 10.58
N VAL A 32 17.21 -5.28 10.86
CA VAL A 32 17.01 -3.83 10.99
C VAL A 32 17.79 -3.29 12.18
N ILE A 33 17.75 -3.95 13.34
CA ILE A 33 18.49 -3.52 14.54
C ILE A 33 20.01 -3.59 14.32
N GLU A 34 20.54 -4.64 13.66
CA GLU A 34 21.97 -4.76 13.35
C GLU A 34 22.46 -3.68 12.38
N SER A 35 21.71 -3.42 11.30
CA SER A 35 22.06 -2.36 10.33
C SER A 35 21.96 -0.95 10.96
N VAL A 36 20.97 -0.74 11.83
CA VAL A 36 20.77 0.48 12.61
C VAL A 36 21.92 0.67 13.60
N ASN A 37 22.32 -0.36 14.35
CA ASN A 37 23.44 -0.34 15.31
C ASN A 37 24.83 -0.09 14.68
N GLN A 38 25.03 -0.37 13.39
CA GLN A 38 26.27 0.00 12.68
C GLN A 38 26.44 1.52 12.54
N THR A 39 25.34 2.26 12.66
CA THR A 39 25.31 3.71 12.76
C THR A 39 25.40 4.07 14.24
N LYS A 40 26.26 5.02 14.64
CA LYS A 40 26.34 5.51 16.03
C LYS A 40 24.99 6.09 16.49
N LEU A 41 24.09 5.25 16.98
CA LEU A 41 22.77 5.63 17.52
C LEU A 41 22.77 5.69 19.04
N ASP A 42 23.93 5.52 19.67
CA ASP A 42 24.13 5.74 21.11
C ASP A 42 23.78 7.17 21.54
N ILE A 43 23.73 8.10 20.60
CA ILE A 43 23.28 9.49 20.77
C ILE A 43 21.75 9.58 20.91
N LEU A 44 20.98 8.63 20.37
CA LEU A 44 19.52 8.66 20.42
C LEU A 44 19.00 8.10 21.74
N SER A 45 17.95 8.73 22.27
CA SER A 45 17.23 8.18 23.43
C SER A 45 16.54 6.87 23.08
N ASP A 46 16.36 6.02 24.08
CA ASP A 46 15.65 4.74 23.92
C ASP A 46 14.19 4.94 23.47
N ASP A 47 13.56 6.06 23.86
CA ASP A 47 12.23 6.46 23.41
C ASP A 47 12.19 6.69 21.88
N ILE A 48 13.18 7.39 21.31
CA ILE A 48 13.25 7.60 19.86
C ILE A 48 13.45 6.28 19.13
N LYS A 49 14.30 5.39 19.65
CA LYS A 49 14.54 4.06 19.07
C LYS A 49 13.26 3.22 19.07
N GLN A 50 12.56 3.17 20.21
CA GLN A 50 11.34 2.41 20.36
C GLN A 50 10.21 2.94 19.48
N LYS A 51 10.00 4.27 19.44
CA LYS A 51 9.02 4.89 18.55
C LYS A 51 9.35 4.65 17.08
N GLY A 52 10.62 4.78 16.69
CA GLY A 52 11.07 4.50 15.32
C GLY A 52 10.74 3.06 14.90
N LYS A 53 10.97 2.09 15.79
CA LYS A 53 10.61 0.69 15.56
C LYS A 53 9.11 0.51 15.36
N GLU A 54 8.30 1.05 16.27
CA GLU A 54 6.84 0.92 16.20
C GLU A 54 6.25 1.55 14.93
N MET A 55 6.77 2.71 14.51
CA MET A 55 6.33 3.37 13.28
C MET A 55 6.77 2.60 12.03
N SER A 56 7.92 1.91 12.08
CA SER A 56 8.38 1.04 11.00
C SER A 56 7.43 -0.16 10.81
N ASP A 57 7.04 -0.83 11.88
CA ASP A 57 6.09 -1.95 11.81
C ASP A 57 4.73 -1.51 11.25
N LEU A 58 4.28 -0.32 11.65
CA LEU A 58 3.04 0.27 11.15
C LEU A 58 3.15 0.67 9.66
N TYR A 59 4.29 1.23 9.25
CA TYR A 59 4.58 1.54 7.85
C TYR A 59 4.50 0.30 6.97
N VAL A 60 5.12 -0.81 7.39
CA VAL A 60 5.08 -2.09 6.67
C VAL A 60 3.63 -2.55 6.48
N THR A 61 2.82 -2.47 7.54
CA THR A 61 1.41 -2.86 7.47
C THR A 61 0.61 -1.99 6.50
N LEU A 62 0.77 -0.67 6.55
CA LEU A 62 0.12 0.26 5.63
C LEU A 62 0.55 0.05 4.18
N TYR A 63 1.84 -0.18 3.94
CA TYR A 63 2.40 -0.52 2.63
C TYR A 63 1.76 -1.79 2.06
N CYS A 64 1.59 -2.82 2.88
CA CYS A 64 0.92 -4.05 2.50
C CYS A 64 -0.55 -3.81 2.13
N ILE A 65 -1.29 -3.03 2.92
CA ILE A 65 -2.70 -2.73 2.60
C ILE A 65 -2.82 -2.01 1.26
N GLU A 66 -2.06 -0.94 1.06
CA GLU A 66 -2.16 -0.10 -0.14
C GLU A 66 -1.85 -0.90 -1.41
N ASN A 67 -0.78 -1.68 -1.40
CA ASN A 67 -0.40 -2.49 -2.56
C ASN A 67 -1.32 -3.70 -2.76
N SER A 68 -1.87 -4.29 -1.69
CA SER A 68 -2.89 -5.34 -1.82
C SER A 68 -4.15 -4.80 -2.49
N LEU A 69 -4.57 -3.58 -2.15
CA LEU A 69 -5.69 -2.92 -2.82
C LEU A 69 -5.40 -2.63 -4.29
N ARG A 70 -4.19 -2.14 -4.63
CA ARG A 70 -3.79 -1.94 -6.03
C ARG A 70 -3.85 -3.24 -6.84
N ASN A 71 -3.26 -4.31 -6.31
CA ASN A 71 -3.25 -5.62 -6.97
C ASN A 71 -4.66 -6.19 -7.13
N PHE A 72 -5.52 -6.04 -6.11
CA PHE A 72 -6.92 -6.47 -6.18
C PHE A 72 -7.69 -5.71 -7.27
N ILE A 73 -7.52 -4.38 -7.35
CA ILE A 73 -8.16 -3.56 -8.39
C ILE A 73 -7.66 -3.96 -9.77
N ASP A 74 -6.34 -4.08 -9.94
CA ASP A 74 -5.72 -4.45 -11.22
C ASP A 74 -6.21 -5.81 -11.71
N LYS A 75 -6.16 -6.85 -10.85
CA LYS A 75 -6.64 -8.20 -11.17
C LYS A 75 -8.13 -8.20 -11.52
N THR A 76 -8.96 -7.63 -10.65
CA THR A 76 -10.42 -7.62 -10.83
C THR A 76 -10.83 -6.95 -12.13
N LEU A 77 -10.23 -5.80 -12.47
CA LEU A 77 -10.59 -5.06 -13.66
C LEU A 77 -9.98 -5.66 -14.92
N SER A 78 -8.77 -6.22 -14.84
CA SER A 78 -8.16 -6.93 -15.98
C SER A 78 -8.96 -8.18 -16.34
N ASP A 79 -9.47 -8.92 -15.35
CA ASP A 79 -10.32 -10.11 -15.57
C ASP A 79 -11.66 -9.77 -16.25
N ILE A 80 -12.22 -8.58 -15.97
CA ILE A 80 -13.55 -8.17 -16.46
C ILE A 80 -13.47 -7.40 -17.78
N LEU A 81 -12.50 -6.49 -17.92
CA LEU A 81 -12.40 -5.50 -19.00
C LEU A 81 -11.15 -5.67 -19.88
N GLY A 82 -10.25 -6.59 -19.53
CA GLY A 82 -8.96 -6.82 -20.18
C GLY A 82 -7.86 -5.86 -19.72
N GLU A 83 -6.63 -6.06 -20.20
CA GLU A 83 -5.43 -5.30 -19.79
C GLU A 83 -5.56 -3.77 -19.97
N ASN A 84 -6.36 -3.32 -20.94
CA ASN A 84 -6.60 -1.89 -21.18
C ASN A 84 -7.82 -1.35 -20.42
N TYR A 85 -8.12 -1.93 -19.26
CA TYR A 85 -9.30 -1.57 -18.45
C TYR A 85 -9.33 -0.09 -18.08
N PHE A 86 -8.17 0.55 -17.86
CA PHE A 86 -8.10 1.91 -17.36
C PHE A 86 -8.78 2.93 -18.30
N SER A 87 -8.71 2.68 -19.60
CA SER A 87 -9.38 3.51 -20.63
C SER A 87 -10.91 3.41 -20.62
N GLN A 88 -11.47 2.37 -19.99
CA GLN A 88 -12.90 2.10 -19.89
C GLN A 88 -13.50 2.56 -18.55
N LEU A 89 -12.66 2.96 -17.60
CA LEU A 89 -13.12 3.39 -16.28
C LEU A 89 -13.63 4.83 -16.27
N THR A 90 -14.55 5.10 -15.35
CA THR A 90 -14.90 6.46 -14.97
C THR A 90 -13.86 6.99 -13.98
N VAL A 91 -12.85 7.69 -14.50
CA VAL A 91 -11.76 8.27 -13.71
C VAL A 91 -12.00 9.78 -13.46
N PRO A 92 -12.10 10.23 -12.20
CA PRO A 92 -12.16 11.63 -11.84
C PRO A 92 -11.04 12.49 -12.43
N GLY A 93 -11.38 13.73 -12.77
CA GLY A 93 -10.42 14.67 -13.38
C GLY A 93 -9.24 15.03 -12.47
N ASP A 94 -9.42 15.01 -11.14
CA ASP A 94 -8.33 15.19 -10.17
C ASP A 94 -7.36 14.00 -10.17
N ILE A 95 -7.88 12.77 -10.21
CA ILE A 95 -7.06 11.55 -10.34
C ILE A 95 -6.23 11.59 -11.63
N SER A 96 -6.86 11.83 -12.77
CA SER A 96 -6.16 11.88 -14.07
C SER A 96 -5.07 12.94 -14.10
N LYS A 97 -5.32 14.12 -13.51
CA LYS A 97 -4.31 15.18 -13.35
C LYS A 97 -3.17 14.77 -12.41
N GLY A 98 -3.50 14.09 -11.31
CA GLY A 98 -2.53 13.57 -10.35
C GLY A 98 -1.57 12.57 -11.00
N ILE A 99 -2.09 11.60 -11.75
CA ILE A 99 -1.28 10.63 -12.51
C ILE A 99 -0.37 11.35 -13.49
N ALA A 100 -0.91 12.26 -14.31
CA ALA A 100 -0.13 13.00 -15.31
C ALA A 100 1.00 13.82 -14.69
N THR A 101 0.74 14.46 -13.54
CA THR A 101 1.74 15.22 -12.78
C THR A 101 2.84 14.30 -12.26
N ARG A 102 2.48 13.21 -11.60
CA ARG A 102 3.45 12.26 -11.04
C ARG A 102 4.33 11.61 -12.11
N LYS A 103 3.77 11.26 -13.28
CA LYS A 103 4.53 10.75 -14.44
C LYS A 103 5.50 11.78 -15.00
N LYS A 104 5.07 13.05 -15.09
CA LYS A 104 5.94 14.15 -15.55
C LYS A 104 7.10 14.36 -14.58
N ASP A 105 6.83 14.38 -13.28
CA ASP A 105 7.84 14.56 -12.24
C ASP A 105 8.83 13.38 -12.24
N GLU A 106 8.34 12.16 -12.40
CA GLU A 106 9.18 10.95 -12.52
C GLU A 106 10.09 11.00 -13.75
N ALA A 107 9.57 11.43 -14.91
CA ALA A 107 10.37 11.60 -16.13
C ALA A 107 11.50 12.64 -15.99
N GLN A 108 11.29 13.66 -15.15
CA GLN A 108 12.29 14.67 -14.82
C GLN A 108 13.31 14.16 -13.79
N ASN A 109 12.87 13.34 -12.83
CA ASN A 109 13.68 12.86 -11.71
C ASN A 109 14.21 11.43 -11.93
N LYS A 110 15.00 11.24 -12.99
CA LYS A 110 15.56 9.91 -13.39
C LYS A 110 16.46 9.22 -12.36
N TRP A 111 16.82 9.90 -11.27
CA TRP A 111 17.58 9.33 -10.16
C TRP A 111 16.69 8.51 -9.20
N LEU A 112 15.36 8.64 -9.31
CA LEU A 112 14.39 7.86 -8.56
C LEU A 112 13.90 6.65 -9.37
N PRO A 113 13.48 5.57 -8.69
CA PRO A 113 12.86 4.43 -9.37
C PRO A 113 11.49 4.81 -9.95
N LEU A 114 11.09 4.10 -11.00
CA LEU A 114 9.74 4.21 -11.56
C LEU A 114 8.74 3.56 -10.60
N ARG A 115 7.55 4.15 -10.48
CA ARG A 115 6.47 3.67 -9.60
C ARG A 115 5.80 2.40 -10.10
N GLY A 116 5.76 2.21 -11.43
CA GLY A 116 5.13 1.06 -12.07
C GLY A 116 4.80 1.32 -13.53
N ASP A 117 4.37 0.26 -14.21
CA ASP A 117 3.97 0.22 -15.62
C ASP A 117 2.52 0.68 -15.85
N LYS A 118 1.63 0.40 -14.89
CA LYS A 118 0.21 0.75 -14.93
C LYS A 118 -0.13 2.02 -14.14
N ASP A 119 -1.20 2.70 -14.56
CA ASP A 119 -1.70 3.94 -13.95
C ASP A 119 -2.11 3.76 -12.48
N ILE A 120 -2.54 2.56 -12.09
CA ILE A 120 -2.94 2.22 -10.71
C ILE A 120 -1.81 2.43 -9.68
N TYR A 121 -0.54 2.32 -10.09
CA TYR A 121 0.62 2.52 -9.23
C TYR A 121 0.92 4.00 -8.92
N TYR A 122 0.25 4.93 -9.61
CA TYR A 122 0.35 6.36 -9.35
C TYR A 122 -0.74 6.88 -8.40
N LEU A 123 -1.63 6.00 -7.94
CA LEU A 123 -2.75 6.33 -7.06
C LEU A 123 -2.38 6.07 -5.60
N ASP A 124 -2.70 6.98 -4.69
CA ASP A 124 -2.61 6.76 -3.24
C ASP A 124 -3.94 6.22 -2.67
N PHE A 125 -4.00 5.94 -1.37
CA PHE A 125 -5.23 5.51 -0.68
C PHE A 125 -6.48 6.30 -1.09
N ILE A 126 -6.43 7.64 -1.10
CA ILE A 126 -7.62 8.46 -1.39
C ILE A 126 -8.03 8.30 -2.86
N ASP A 127 -7.05 8.29 -3.76
CA ASP A 127 -7.29 8.04 -5.18
C ASP A 127 -7.90 6.64 -5.41
N LEU A 128 -7.39 5.61 -4.73
CA LEU A 128 -7.93 4.23 -4.79
C LEU A 128 -9.38 4.17 -4.30
N SER A 129 -9.70 4.84 -3.19
CA SER A 129 -11.08 4.91 -2.68
C SER A 129 -12.02 5.52 -3.72
N LYS A 130 -11.67 6.68 -4.29
CA LYS A 130 -12.47 7.35 -5.33
C LYS A 130 -12.64 6.46 -6.57
N LEU A 131 -11.60 5.76 -6.99
CA LEU A 131 -11.66 4.85 -8.14
C LEU A 131 -12.64 3.70 -7.89
N ILE A 132 -12.59 3.08 -6.71
CA ILE A 132 -13.53 2.01 -6.31
C ILE A 132 -14.98 2.54 -6.31
N LEU A 133 -15.21 3.71 -5.70
CA LEU A 133 -16.55 4.26 -5.54
C LEU A 133 -17.19 4.64 -6.88
N ASN A 134 -16.44 5.25 -7.79
CA ASN A 134 -16.98 5.65 -9.11
C ASN A 134 -17.21 4.47 -10.06
N ASN A 135 -16.57 3.34 -9.80
CA ASN A 135 -16.67 2.13 -10.61
C ASN A 135 -17.26 0.98 -9.77
N TRP A 136 -18.17 1.32 -8.85
CA TRP A 136 -18.71 0.42 -7.81
C TRP A 136 -19.30 -0.88 -8.35
N GLU A 137 -19.87 -0.87 -9.54
CA GLU A 137 -20.50 -2.04 -10.16
C GLU A 137 -19.55 -3.24 -10.28
N TYR A 138 -18.24 -3.00 -10.44
CA TYR A 138 -17.23 -4.07 -10.49
C TYR A 138 -16.83 -4.59 -9.10
N PHE A 139 -17.03 -3.77 -8.04
CA PHE A 139 -16.53 -4.04 -6.70
C PHE A 139 -17.60 -4.44 -5.68
N LYS A 140 -18.88 -4.22 -5.98
CA LYS A 140 -20.02 -4.44 -5.07
C LYS A 140 -20.17 -5.88 -4.55
N LYS A 141 -19.59 -6.87 -5.22
CA LYS A 141 -19.57 -8.27 -4.74
C LYS A 141 -18.52 -8.55 -3.66
N TYR A 142 -17.50 -7.69 -3.55
CA TYR A 142 -16.38 -7.88 -2.62
C TYR A 142 -16.52 -7.06 -1.35
N PHE A 143 -17.22 -5.92 -1.40
CA PHE A 143 -17.35 -5.03 -0.26
C PHE A 143 -18.82 -4.93 0.18
N PRO A 144 -19.12 -4.94 1.49
CA PRO A 144 -20.50 -4.85 1.98
C PRO A 144 -21.25 -3.61 1.51
N THR A 145 -20.60 -2.44 1.59
CA THR A 145 -21.14 -1.15 1.14
C THR A 145 -20.01 -0.21 0.70
N GLN A 146 -20.34 0.82 -0.08
CA GLN A 146 -19.40 1.90 -0.43
C GLN A 146 -18.82 2.57 0.82
N SER A 147 -19.67 2.91 1.79
CA SER A 147 -19.29 3.57 3.03
C SER A 147 -18.34 2.71 3.87
N TRP A 148 -18.50 1.38 3.84
CA TRP A 148 -17.63 0.47 4.59
C TRP A 148 -16.17 0.55 4.13
N ILE A 149 -15.93 0.56 2.81
CA ILE A 149 -14.57 0.62 2.28
C ILE A 149 -14.01 2.05 2.27
N SER A 150 -14.85 3.05 1.96
CA SER A 150 -14.40 4.45 1.90
C SER A 150 -13.95 4.97 3.27
N THR A 151 -14.73 4.70 4.32
CA THR A 151 -14.40 5.12 5.69
C THR A 151 -13.08 4.51 6.14
N LYS A 152 -12.87 3.21 5.88
CA LYS A 152 -11.63 2.52 6.24
C LYS A 152 -10.42 3.09 5.53
N ILE A 153 -10.53 3.32 4.23
CA ILE A 153 -9.44 3.90 3.46
C ILE A 153 -9.13 5.33 3.93
N GLU A 154 -10.15 6.14 4.24
CA GLU A 154 -9.95 7.50 4.76
C GLU A 154 -9.22 7.51 6.11
N GLU A 155 -9.62 6.63 7.04
CA GLU A 155 -8.98 6.51 8.36
C GLU A 155 -7.54 5.97 8.24
N LEU A 156 -7.29 4.97 7.39
CA LEU A 156 -5.94 4.48 7.09
C LEU A 156 -5.06 5.57 6.49
N TYR A 157 -5.62 6.41 5.61
CA TYR A 157 -4.90 7.52 5.01
C TYR A 157 -4.45 8.55 6.07
N LYS A 158 -5.28 8.83 7.08
CA LYS A 158 -4.91 9.73 8.20
C LYS A 158 -3.71 9.18 8.97
N VAL A 159 -3.72 7.89 9.30
CA VAL A 159 -2.57 7.24 9.97
C VAL A 159 -1.34 7.22 9.06
N ARG A 160 -1.49 6.90 7.78
CA ARG A 160 -0.39 6.93 6.80
C ARG A 160 0.25 8.31 6.70
N CYS A 161 -0.54 9.39 6.78
CA CYS A 161 0.02 10.74 6.78
C CYS A 161 0.91 10.99 8.01
N LEU A 162 0.51 10.56 9.21
CA LEU A 162 1.35 10.66 10.41
C LEU A 162 2.72 9.99 10.17
N ILE A 163 2.69 8.75 9.67
CA ILE A 163 3.91 7.97 9.42
C ILE A 163 4.78 8.62 8.35
N ALA A 164 4.20 9.11 7.26
CA ALA A 164 4.95 9.79 6.20
C ALA A 164 5.61 11.11 6.67
N HIS A 165 5.08 11.73 7.73
CA HIS A 165 5.66 12.92 8.37
C HIS A 165 6.58 12.57 9.55
N ASN A 166 6.94 11.30 9.74
CA ASN A 166 7.73 10.81 10.87
C ASN A 166 7.13 11.18 12.24
N SER A 167 5.80 11.28 12.30
CA SER A 167 5.04 11.49 13.52
C SER A 167 4.67 10.16 14.18
N TYR A 168 4.33 10.23 15.46
CA TYR A 168 3.95 9.05 16.23
C TYR A 168 2.46 8.75 16.11
N ALA A 169 2.12 7.47 15.92
CA ALA A 169 0.77 6.92 16.02
C ALA A 169 0.63 6.17 17.37
N GLY A 170 -0.44 6.44 18.10
CA GLY A 170 -0.72 5.81 19.39
C GLY A 170 -1.23 4.37 19.24
N GLU A 171 -1.54 3.75 20.37
CA GLU A 171 -2.04 2.36 20.39
C GLU A 171 -3.37 2.21 19.66
N ASP A 172 -4.29 3.16 19.83
CA ASP A 172 -5.60 3.13 19.16
C ASP A 172 -5.46 3.11 17.63
N GLU A 173 -4.53 3.92 17.07
CA GLU A 173 -4.26 3.92 15.63
C GLU A 173 -3.59 2.61 15.18
N LYS A 174 -2.66 2.06 15.97
CA LYS A 174 -1.99 0.78 15.66
C LYS A 174 -3.00 -0.39 15.63
N GLU A 175 -3.91 -0.43 16.60
CA GLU A 175 -4.99 -1.41 16.67
C GLU A 175 -5.97 -1.25 15.51
N LEU A 176 -6.34 -0.02 15.16
CA LEU A 176 -7.21 0.29 14.02
C LEU A 176 -6.60 -0.22 12.71
N VAL A 177 -5.33 0.10 12.43
CA VAL A 177 -4.65 -0.37 11.21
C VAL A 177 -4.62 -1.90 11.17
N SER A 178 -4.29 -2.55 12.29
CA SER A 178 -4.25 -4.01 12.40
C SER A 178 -5.61 -4.66 12.14
N LEU A 179 -6.68 -4.08 12.69
CA LEU A 179 -8.05 -4.54 12.49
C LEU A 179 -8.47 -4.37 11.02
N TYR A 180 -8.19 -3.21 10.44
CA TYR A 180 -8.60 -2.88 9.07
C TYR A 180 -7.83 -3.70 8.04
N TYR A 181 -6.54 -3.96 8.26
CA TYR A 181 -5.78 -4.91 7.47
C TYR A 181 -6.50 -6.27 7.42
N LYS A 182 -6.80 -6.86 8.58
CA LYS A 182 -7.48 -8.17 8.67
C LYS A 182 -8.84 -8.15 7.96
N GLN A 183 -9.61 -7.08 8.10
CA GLN A 183 -10.93 -6.95 7.49
C GLN A 183 -10.85 -6.81 5.97
N ILE A 184 -9.99 -5.92 5.45
CA ILE A 184 -9.84 -5.67 4.01
C ILE A 184 -9.27 -6.91 3.33
N ILE A 185 -8.20 -7.50 3.87
CA ILE A 185 -7.58 -8.70 3.29
C ILE A 185 -8.59 -9.86 3.21
N LYS A 186 -9.43 -10.06 4.22
CA LYS A 186 -10.47 -11.10 4.15
C LYS A 186 -11.47 -10.89 3.00
N GLN A 187 -11.81 -9.64 2.67
CA GLN A 187 -12.70 -9.34 1.55
C GLN A 187 -12.03 -9.59 0.20
N ILE A 188 -10.75 -9.21 0.05
CA ILE A 188 -10.05 -9.25 -1.25
C ILE A 188 -9.24 -10.54 -1.48
N ALA A 189 -8.96 -11.34 -0.45
CA ALA A 189 -8.24 -12.61 -0.57
C ALA A 189 -9.13 -13.75 -1.10
N SER A 190 -10.45 -13.54 -1.15
CA SER A 190 -11.41 -14.52 -1.70
C SER A 190 -11.51 -14.44 -3.23
N VAL A 191 -10.48 -13.92 -3.92
CA VAL A 191 -10.44 -13.58 -5.35
C VAL A 191 -9.33 -14.30 -6.10
#